data_AF-A0A3Q3JA50-F1
#
_entry.id   AF-A0A3Q3JA50-F1
#
_cell.length_a   1.000
_cell.length_b   1.000
_cell.length_c   1.000
_cell.angle_alpha   90.00
_cell.angle_beta   90.00
_cell.angle_gamma   90.00
#
_symmetry.space_group_name_H-M   'P 1'
#
loop_
_entity.id
_entity.type
_entity.pdbx_description
1 polymer ?
#
loop_
_entity_poly.entity_id
_entity_poly.type
_entity_poly.pdbx_seq_one_letter_code
_entity_poly.pdbx_strand_id
1 'polypeptide(L)'
;MREIVHLQAGQCGNQIGAKFWEVISDEHGIDPTGTYHGDSDLQLDRINVYYNEASGGKYVPRAILVDLEPGTMDSVRSGPFGQIFRPDNFVFAGAVSSTGPSLCLNSLSRCLMPRT
;
A
#
# COMPACT_ATOMS: atom_id res chain seq x y z
N MET A 1 15.49 -2.61 -13.36
CA MET A 1 14.71 -2.39 -12.14
C MET A 1 13.41 -3.16 -12.29
N ARG A 2 13.00 -3.97 -11.30
CA ARG A 2 11.76 -4.77 -11.35
C ARG A 2 10.87 -4.28 -10.22
N GLU A 3 9.68 -3.78 -10.54
CA GLU A 3 8.71 -3.31 -9.56
C GLU A 3 7.63 -4.38 -9.36
N ILE A 4 7.15 -4.55 -8.13
CA ILE A 4 6.08 -5.48 -7.80
C ILE A 4 4.89 -4.67 -7.27
N VAL A 5 3.70 -4.90 -7.84
CA VAL A 5 2.45 -4.36 -7.33
C VAL A 5 1.73 -5.44 -6.55
N HIS A 6 1.43 -5.17 -5.28
CA HIS A 6 0.75 -6.12 -4.40
C HIS A 6 -0.77 -5.90 -4.47
N LEU A 7 -1.53 -6.87 -4.97
CA LEU A 7 -3.00 -6.84 -4.94
C LEU A 7 -3.51 -7.66 -3.76
N GLN A 8 -4.33 -7.05 -2.91
CA GLN A 8 -5.02 -7.72 -1.80
C GLN A 8 -6.51 -7.65 -2.08
N ALA A 9 -7.20 -8.78 -1.98
CA ALA A 9 -8.62 -8.86 -2.26
C ALA A 9 -9.36 -9.64 -1.17
N GLY A 10 -10.44 -9.04 -0.68
CA GLY A 10 -11.33 -9.60 0.33
C GLY A 10 -10.76 -9.59 1.76
N GLN A 11 -11.63 -9.92 2.71
CA GLN A 11 -11.34 -9.83 4.15
C GLN A 11 -10.07 -10.58 4.57
N CYS A 12 -9.92 -11.85 4.14
CA CYS A 12 -8.75 -12.66 4.45
C CYS A 12 -7.47 -12.10 3.81
N GLY A 13 -7.53 -11.70 2.54
CA GLY A 13 -6.38 -11.15 1.81
C GLY A 13 -5.88 -9.84 2.40
N ASN A 14 -6.79 -8.96 2.81
CA ASN A 14 -6.47 -7.69 3.44
C ASN A 14 -5.86 -7.88 4.85
N GLN A 15 -6.33 -8.86 5.63
CA GLN A 15 -5.75 -9.15 6.95
C GLN A 15 -4.32 -9.71 6.86
N ILE A 16 -4.11 -10.70 5.98
CA ILE A 16 -2.77 -11.27 5.75
C ILE A 16 -1.85 -10.21 5.17
N GLY A 17 -2.35 -9.43 4.22
CA GLY A 17 -1.59 -8.36 3.59
C GLY A 17 -1.19 -7.25 4.56
N ALA A 18 -2.05 -6.88 5.51
CA ALA A 18 -1.69 -5.94 6.57
C ALA A 18 -0.51 -6.47 7.42
N LYS A 19 -0.53 -7.77 7.77
CA LYS A 19 0.57 -8.41 8.49
C LYS A 19 1.85 -8.53 7.67
N PHE A 20 1.73 -8.79 6.38
CA PHE A 20 2.87 -8.79 5.46
C PHE A 20 3.57 -7.42 5.43
N TRP A 21 2.81 -6.34 5.28
CA TRP A 21 3.37 -4.98 5.25
C TRP A 21 3.97 -4.55 6.58
N GLU A 22 3.42 -5.00 7.71
CA GLU A 22 4.02 -4.79 9.04
C GLU A 22 5.42 -5.42 9.14
N VAL A 23 5.56 -6.69 8.75
CA VAL A 23 6.85 -7.40 8.81
C VAL A 23 7.88 -6.80 7.85
N ILE A 24 7.47 -6.49 6.61
CA ILE A 24 8.39 -5.91 5.62
C ILE A 24 8.79 -4.48 6.01
N SER A 25 7.88 -3.68 6.58
CA SER A 25 8.22 -2.34 7.06
C SER A 25 9.26 -2.40 8.17
N ASP A 26 9.10 -3.32 9.13
CA ASP A 26 10.06 -3.53 10.22
C ASP A 26 11.44 -3.97 9.69
N GLU A 27 11.47 -4.91 8.74
CA GLU A 27 12.72 -5.36 8.10
C GLU A 27 13.47 -4.22 7.40
N HIS A 28 12.73 -3.30 6.75
CA HIS A 28 13.29 -2.16 6.04
C HIS A 28 13.44 -0.90 6.93
N GLY A 29 13.12 -0.98 8.23
CA GLY A 29 13.20 0.16 9.15
C GLY A 29 12.26 1.32 8.78
N ILE A 30 11.13 1.05 8.12
CA ILE A 30 10.09 2.05 7.83
C ILE A 30 9.12 2.09 9.01
N ASP A 31 8.88 3.28 9.54
CA ASP A 31 7.91 3.48 10.60
C ASP A 31 6.45 3.48 10.08
N PRO A 32 5.45 3.41 10.97
CA PRO A 32 4.04 3.57 10.62
C PRO A 32 3.67 4.84 9.84
N THR A 33 4.52 5.88 9.87
CA THR A 33 4.31 7.16 9.18
C THR A 33 4.89 7.17 7.76
N GLY A 34 5.60 6.10 7.39
CA GLY A 34 6.32 5.95 6.12
C GLY A 34 7.72 6.55 6.13
N THR A 35 8.24 6.99 7.28
CA THR A 35 9.58 7.56 7.43
C THR A 35 10.60 6.45 7.70
N TYR A 36 11.74 6.50 7.01
CA TYR A 36 12.83 5.56 7.25
C TYR A 36 13.62 5.94 8.52
N HIS A 37 13.73 4.99 9.43
CA HIS A 37 14.48 5.06 10.68
C HIS A 37 15.48 3.90 10.81
N GLY A 38 15.85 3.28 9.69
CA GLY A 38 16.82 2.20 9.68
C GLY A 38 18.25 2.67 9.90
N ASP A 39 19.08 1.70 10.22
CA ASP A 39 20.47 1.81 10.66
C ASP A 39 21.45 1.16 9.67
N SER A 40 20.95 0.56 8.59
CA SER A 40 21.74 -0.10 7.56
C SER A 40 21.33 0.32 6.14
N ASP A 41 22.31 0.74 5.33
CA ASP A 41 22.12 1.09 3.92
C ASP A 41 21.57 -0.08 3.08
N LEU A 42 21.75 -1.32 3.53
CA LEU A 42 21.19 -2.51 2.87
C LEU A 42 19.65 -2.54 2.95
N GLN A 43 19.03 -1.91 3.94
CA GLN A 43 17.57 -1.83 4.06
C GLN A 43 16.97 -0.89 3.00
N LEU A 44 17.76 0.06 2.50
CA LEU A 44 17.36 0.91 1.38
C LEU A 44 17.66 0.26 0.03
N ASP A 45 18.51 -0.78 0.00
CA ASP A 45 18.79 -1.50 -1.24
C ASP A 45 17.53 -2.21 -1.72
N ARG A 46 17.07 -1.82 -2.92
CA ARG A 46 15.87 -2.35 -3.59
C ARG A 46 14.54 -2.10 -2.85
N ILE A 47 14.49 -1.16 -1.91
CA ILE A 47 13.23 -0.77 -1.25
C ILE A 47 12.16 -0.33 -2.28
N ASN A 48 12.60 0.23 -3.41
CA ASN A 48 11.80 0.62 -4.57
C ASN A 48 11.02 -0.52 -5.24
N VAL A 49 11.31 -1.79 -4.91
CA VAL A 49 10.56 -2.96 -5.42
C VAL A 49 9.15 -2.97 -4.83
N TYR A 50 9.02 -2.67 -3.55
CA TYR A 50 7.76 -2.72 -2.79
C TYR A 50 7.21 -1.33 -2.45
N TYR A 51 8.09 -0.36 -2.21
CA TYR A 51 7.72 0.99 -1.85
C TYR A 51 7.92 1.96 -3.02
N ASN A 52 7.21 3.06 -2.93
CA ASN A 52 7.36 4.21 -3.79
C ASN A 52 7.85 5.36 -2.92
N GLU A 53 8.99 5.95 -3.27
CA GLU A 53 9.51 7.11 -2.56
C GLU A 53 8.68 8.35 -2.95
N ALA A 54 8.00 8.92 -1.97
CA ALA A 54 7.27 10.16 -2.09
C ALA A 54 8.12 11.34 -1.61
N SER A 55 7.73 12.55 -2.04
CA SER A 55 8.36 13.80 -1.60
C SER A 55 8.43 13.90 -0.08
N GLY A 56 9.61 14.19 0.45
CA GLY A 56 9.87 14.32 1.89
C GLY A 56 10.36 13.05 2.57
N GLY A 57 10.96 12.11 1.83
CA GLY A 57 11.55 10.88 2.39
C GLY A 57 10.52 9.89 2.92
N LYS A 58 9.29 9.95 2.39
CA LYS A 58 8.19 9.06 2.80
C LYS A 58 8.06 7.90 1.83
N TYR A 59 8.04 6.69 2.36
CA TYR A 59 7.86 5.45 1.61
C TYR A 59 6.41 5.02 1.63
N VAL A 60 5.82 4.86 0.44
CA VAL A 60 4.42 4.45 0.26
C VAL A 60 4.37 3.06 -0.38
N PRO A 61 3.74 2.06 0.24
CA PRO A 61 3.55 0.72 -0.30
C PRO A 61 2.86 0.75 -1.65
N ARG A 62 3.38 -0.02 -2.60
CA ARG A 62 2.73 -0.30 -3.89
C ARG A 62 1.72 -1.43 -3.72
N ALA A 63 0.71 -1.18 -2.89
CA ALA A 63 -0.37 -2.10 -2.61
C ALA A 63 -1.72 -1.53 -3.02
N ILE A 64 -2.58 -2.37 -3.56
CA ILE A 64 -3.98 -2.06 -3.85
C ILE A 64 -4.83 -3.01 -3.02
N LEU A 65 -5.73 -2.44 -2.22
CA LEU A 65 -6.62 -3.17 -1.34
C LEU A 65 -8.02 -3.12 -1.92
N VAL A 66 -8.58 -4.28 -2.24
CA VAL A 66 -9.91 -4.43 -2.83
C VAL A 66 -10.78 -5.16 -1.83
N ASP A 67 -11.89 -4.56 -1.42
CA ASP A 67 -12.88 -5.24 -0.59
C ASP A 67 -14.31 -4.84 -0.96
N LEU A 68 -15.24 -5.79 -0.94
CA LEU A 68 -16.66 -5.48 -1.11
C LEU A 68 -17.29 -4.97 0.19
N GLU A 69 -16.63 -5.21 1.34
CA GLU A 69 -17.09 -4.82 2.65
C GLU A 69 -16.29 -3.60 3.18
N PRO A 70 -16.96 -2.48 3.52
CA PRO A 70 -16.26 -1.31 4.04
C PRO A 70 -15.62 -1.55 5.42
N GLY A 71 -16.13 -2.49 6.22
CA GLY A 71 -15.63 -2.78 7.56
C GLY A 71 -14.19 -3.31 7.60
N THR A 72 -13.74 -4.02 6.55
CA THR A 72 -12.35 -4.48 6.47
C THR A 72 -11.39 -3.30 6.33
N MET A 73 -11.78 -2.25 5.61
CA MET A 73 -10.92 -1.09 5.39
C MET A 73 -10.63 -0.34 6.69
N ASP A 74 -11.64 -0.16 7.54
CA ASP A 74 -11.48 0.45 8.85
C ASP A 74 -10.55 -0.39 9.73
N SER A 75 -10.67 -1.71 9.65
CA SER A 75 -9.78 -2.64 10.37
C SER A 75 -8.32 -2.46 9.92
N VAL A 76 -8.03 -2.43 8.61
CA VAL A 76 -6.67 -2.22 8.11
C VAL A 76 -6.14 -0.83 8.47
N ARG A 77 -6.97 0.22 8.36
CA ARG A 77 -6.57 1.60 8.70
C ARG A 77 -6.32 1.83 10.19
N SER A 78 -7.05 1.11 11.04
CA SER A 78 -6.83 1.08 12.49
C SER A 78 -5.60 0.27 12.89
N GLY A 79 -5.04 -0.51 11.94
CA GLY A 79 -3.81 -1.26 12.15
C GLY A 79 -2.59 -0.36 12.34
N PRO A 80 -1.50 -0.90 12.89
CA PRO A 80 -0.27 -0.15 13.16
C PRO A 80 0.27 0.53 11.90
N PHE A 81 0.26 -0.17 10.77
CA PHE A 81 0.69 0.33 9.46
C PHE A 81 -0.50 0.74 8.58
N GLY A 82 -1.63 1.14 9.16
CA GLY A 82 -2.80 1.56 8.38
C GLY A 82 -2.62 2.90 7.66
N GLN A 83 -1.83 3.81 8.24
CA GLN A 83 -1.68 5.20 7.77
C GLN A 83 -0.67 5.38 6.62
N ILE A 84 0.18 4.38 6.41
CA ILE A 84 1.19 4.37 5.35
C ILE A 84 0.55 4.07 3.97
N PHE A 85 -0.62 3.41 3.94
CA PHE A 85 -1.37 3.21 2.69
C PHE A 85 -2.05 4.51 2.25
N ARG A 86 -1.98 4.82 0.95
CA ARG A 86 -2.75 5.94 0.39
C ARG A 86 -4.24 5.62 0.41
N PRO A 87 -5.11 6.58 0.80
CA PRO A 87 -6.57 6.42 0.68
C PRO A 87 -7.01 6.04 -0.74
N ASP A 88 -6.30 6.53 -1.76
CA ASP A 88 -6.53 6.26 -3.19
C ASP A 88 -6.28 4.78 -3.60
N ASN A 89 -5.57 4.01 -2.75
CA ASN A 89 -5.25 2.61 -3.02
C ASN A 89 -6.35 1.64 -2.53
N PHE A 90 -7.38 2.15 -1.85
CA PHE A 90 -8.50 1.37 -1.38
C PHE A 90 -9.65 1.40 -2.40
N VAL A 91 -10.07 0.23 -2.86
CA VAL A 91 -11.17 0.04 -3.81
C VAL A 91 -12.28 -0.74 -3.11
N PHE A 92 -13.50 -0.19 -3.06
CA PHE A 92 -14.62 -0.85 -2.41
C PHE A 92 -15.98 -0.72 -3.10
N ALA A 93 -16.90 -1.64 -2.81
CA ALA A 93 -18.20 -1.76 -3.47
C ALA A 93 -19.11 -0.52 -3.33
N GLY A 94 -18.94 0.31 -2.30
CA GLY A 94 -19.66 1.58 -2.16
C GLY A 94 -19.22 2.66 -3.16
N ALA A 95 -17.99 2.57 -3.68
CA ALA A 95 -17.43 3.51 -4.64
C ALA A 95 -17.83 3.21 -6.10
N VAL A 96 -18.43 2.04 -6.39
CA VAL A 96 -18.83 1.62 -7.76
C VAL A 96 -20.25 2.07 -8.16
N SER A 97 -20.86 3.04 -7.46
CA SER A 97 -22.24 3.47 -7.75
C SER A 97 -22.41 4.48 -8.91
N SER A 98 -21.37 4.83 -9.68
CA SER A 98 -21.58 5.56 -10.96
C SER A 98 -20.47 5.49 -12.02
N THR A 99 -19.26 5.03 -11.69
CA THR A 99 -18.17 4.85 -12.66
C THR A 99 -17.50 3.50 -12.43
N GLY A 100 -17.68 2.55 -13.35
CA GLY A 100 -17.25 1.16 -13.21
C GLY A 100 -15.71 0.91 -13.22
N PRO A 101 -15.17 -0.02 -14.03
CA PRO A 101 -13.78 -0.53 -13.95
C PRO A 101 -12.67 0.54 -14.02
N SER A 102 -13.01 1.78 -14.37
CA SER A 102 -12.16 2.96 -14.34
C SER A 102 -11.52 3.27 -12.98
N LEU A 103 -12.17 2.97 -11.85
CA LEU A 103 -11.61 3.28 -10.52
C LEU A 103 -10.48 2.32 -10.15
N CYS A 104 -10.68 1.03 -10.44
CA CYS A 104 -9.64 0.01 -10.34
C CYS A 104 -8.49 0.30 -11.32
N LEU A 105 -8.82 0.67 -12.58
CA LEU A 105 -7.81 1.07 -13.58
C LEU A 105 -7.03 2.33 -13.17
N ASN A 106 -7.67 3.31 -12.54
CA ASN A 106 -7.02 4.53 -12.08
C ASN A 106 -6.11 4.29 -10.88
N SER A 107 -6.52 3.45 -9.93
CA SER A 107 -5.69 3.05 -8.78
C SER A 107 -4.48 2.21 -9.25
N LEU A 108 -4.72 1.26 -10.16
CA LEU A 108 -3.67 0.51 -10.86
C LEU A 108 -2.73 1.43 -11.64
N SER A 109 -3.26 2.36 -12.43
CA SER A 109 -2.46 3.28 -13.22
C SER A 109 -1.60 4.20 -12.33
N ARG A 110 -2.10 4.68 -11.19
CA ARG A 110 -1.29 5.46 -10.23
C ARG A 110 -0.27 4.63 -9.45
N CYS A 111 -0.50 3.32 -9.27
CA CYS A 111 0.51 2.40 -8.72
C CYS A 111 1.58 1.99 -9.74
N LEU A 112 1.22 1.88 -11.02
CA LEU A 112 2.07 1.44 -12.14
C LEU A 112 2.82 2.57 -12.84
N MET A 113 2.34 3.81 -12.75
CA MET A 113 3.00 4.96 -13.38
C MET A 113 4.13 5.47 -12.47
N PRO A 114 5.39 5.42 -12.90
CA PRO A 114 6.48 6.07 -12.18
C PRO A 114 6.25 7.58 -12.24
N ARG A 115 6.22 8.24 -11.07
CA ARG A 115 6.29 9.71 -11.04
C ARG A 115 7.71 10.08 -11.44
N THR A 116 7.88 10.54 -12.68
CA THR A 116 9.06 11.31 -13.11
C THR A 116 9.12 12.65 -12.42
#